data_AF-A0A7V2IQ98-F1
#
_entry.id   AF-A0A7V2IQ98-F1
#
_cell.length_a   1.000
_cell.length_b   1.000
_cell.length_c   1.000
_cell.angle_alpha   90.00
_cell.angle_beta   90.00
_cell.angle_gamma   90.00
#
_symmetry.space_group_name_H-M   'P 1'
#
loop_
_entity.id
_entity.type
_entity.pdbx_description
1 polymer ?
#
loop_
_entity_poly.entity_id
_entity_poly.type
_entity_poly.pdbx_seq_one_letter_code
_entity_poly.pdbx_strand_id
1 'polypeptide(L)'
;TDTTDVQTVHRAFQWVLDPDGDPNTPDQPDIVNNSWGFPDPEGACRRLFEEDIHLLQAAGILLVFAAGNDGPSASSDVSPAGYPGALSVGAVNDEAAMALFSSRGPASCSGELFPKLVAPGVDVLTTDVTLGGVFPDSYAYVTGTSFAAAHVSGALALLAGAFPDADPNELVQSLYETADDLGPVGPDNDSGHGLLNVGRAYEWLMTSRLTADLDDSGGVDLADLRAFAQSWCRPDCPADLNRDGYVDLADFNDLARQYGHVSEPSE
;
A
#
# COMPACT_ATOMS: atom_id res chain seq x y z
N THR A 1 -17.37 -9.33 23.99
CA THR A 1 -17.70 -8.93 22.62
C THR A 1 -17.71 -7.43 22.58
N ASP A 2 -16.50 -6.87 22.48
CA ASP A 2 -16.33 -5.43 22.28
C ASP A 2 -16.57 -5.20 20.78
N THR A 3 -17.83 -4.97 20.41
CA THR A 3 -18.15 -4.68 19.02
C THR A 3 -17.68 -3.26 18.75
N THR A 4 -16.69 -3.11 17.88
CA THR A 4 -16.33 -1.81 17.31
C THR A 4 -17.59 -1.20 16.70
N ASP A 5 -18.18 -0.22 17.38
CA ASP A 5 -19.28 0.57 16.84
C ASP A 5 -18.73 1.59 15.84
N VAL A 6 -19.52 1.90 14.81
CA VAL A 6 -19.21 2.87 13.76
C VAL A 6 -18.72 4.20 14.36
N GLN A 7 -19.37 4.66 15.43
CA GLN A 7 -18.98 5.89 16.11
C GLN A 7 -17.57 5.83 16.73
N THR A 8 -17.14 4.66 17.19
CA THR A 8 -15.79 4.47 17.74
C THR A 8 -14.74 4.54 16.64
N VAL A 9 -15.03 4.00 15.46
CA VAL A 9 -14.13 4.09 14.31
C VAL A 9 -13.97 5.53 13.85
N HIS A 10 -15.06 6.29 13.70
CA HIS A 10 -14.97 7.72 13.36
C HIS A 10 -14.11 8.51 14.35
N ARG A 11 -14.26 8.26 15.66
CA ARG A 11 -13.42 8.88 16.69
C ARG A 11 -11.95 8.44 16.59
N ALA A 12 -11.70 7.19 16.25
CA ALA A 12 -10.33 6.69 16.06
C ALA A 12 -9.67 7.34 14.85
N PHE A 13 -10.36 7.48 13.72
CA PHE A 13 -9.86 8.21 12.55
C PHE A 13 -9.64 9.69 12.83
N GLN A 14 -10.54 10.34 13.57
CA GLN A 14 -10.32 11.70 14.03
C GLN A 14 -9.07 11.81 14.92
N TRP A 15 -8.87 10.87 15.85
CA TRP A 15 -7.70 10.86 16.72
C TRP A 15 -6.40 10.60 15.95
N VAL A 16 -6.42 9.74 14.93
CA VAL A 16 -5.26 9.47 14.07
C VAL A 16 -4.79 10.71 13.30
N LEU A 17 -5.70 11.61 12.93
CA LEU A 17 -5.37 12.85 12.21
C LEU A 17 -4.61 13.87 13.08
N ASP A 18 -4.89 13.89 14.39
CA ASP A 18 -4.32 14.84 15.34
C ASP A 18 -4.32 14.21 16.75
N PRO A 19 -3.37 13.29 17.04
CA PRO A 19 -3.35 12.52 18.29
C PRO A 19 -3.25 13.36 19.56
N ASP A 20 -2.51 14.47 19.54
CA ASP A 20 -2.31 15.36 20.68
C ASP A 20 -3.21 16.62 20.69
N GLY A 21 -3.90 16.91 19.59
CA GLY A 21 -4.81 18.04 19.45
C GLY A 21 -4.14 19.36 19.08
N ASP A 22 -2.84 19.35 18.80
CA ASP A 22 -2.08 20.48 18.30
C ASP A 22 -1.78 20.31 16.79
N PRO A 23 -2.50 21.02 15.91
CA PRO A 23 -2.30 20.89 14.46
C PRO A 23 -0.95 21.43 13.96
N ASN A 24 -0.09 21.94 14.85
CA ASN A 24 1.24 22.42 14.52
C ASN A 24 2.34 21.38 14.77
N THR A 25 2.02 20.23 15.35
CA THR A 25 2.94 19.11 15.52
C THR A 25 2.69 18.03 14.46
N PRO A 26 3.72 17.54 13.75
CA PRO A 26 3.56 16.41 12.84
C PRO A 26 3.62 15.11 13.64
N ASP A 27 2.51 14.76 14.28
CA ASP A 27 2.38 13.57 15.15
C ASP A 27 1.41 12.52 14.58
N GLN A 28 0.84 12.77 13.39
CA GLN A 28 0.08 11.78 12.63
C GLN A 28 0.97 10.57 12.26
N PRO A 29 0.40 9.36 12.20
CA PRO A 29 1.13 8.20 11.68
C PRO A 29 1.21 8.24 10.15
N ASP A 30 2.31 7.75 9.59
CA ASP A 30 2.42 7.60 8.13
C ASP A 30 1.54 6.46 7.59
N ILE A 31 1.36 5.39 8.39
CA ILE A 31 0.59 4.19 8.00
C ILE A 31 -0.37 3.77 9.12
N VAL A 32 -1.61 3.46 8.74
CA VAL A 32 -2.65 2.93 9.63
C VAL A 32 -3.14 1.58 9.12
N ASN A 33 -2.94 0.56 9.93
CA ASN A 33 -3.41 -0.80 9.67
C ASN A 33 -4.84 -1.00 10.20
N ASN A 34 -5.76 -1.37 9.32
CA ASN A 34 -7.17 -1.61 9.61
C ASN A 34 -7.51 -3.09 9.40
N SER A 35 -7.17 -3.91 10.41
CA SER A 35 -7.51 -5.33 10.45
C SER A 35 -8.93 -5.59 10.99
N TRP A 36 -9.89 -4.77 10.58
CA TRP A 36 -11.30 -4.82 10.96
C TRP A 36 -12.18 -4.49 9.75
N GLY A 37 -13.46 -4.81 9.82
CA GLY A 37 -14.42 -4.47 8.80
C GLY A 37 -15.85 -4.60 9.32
N PHE A 38 -16.78 -3.97 8.61
CA PHE A 38 -18.20 -4.14 8.84
C PHE A 38 -18.76 -5.05 7.75
N PRO A 39 -19.41 -6.17 8.13
CA PRO A 39 -20.02 -7.05 7.15
C PRO A 39 -21.14 -6.32 6.44
N ASP A 40 -21.04 -6.24 5.13
CA ASP A 40 -22.10 -5.80 4.25
C ASP A 40 -22.72 -7.02 3.56
N PRO A 41 -24.02 -6.99 3.21
CA PRO A 41 -24.55 -7.97 2.28
C PRO A 41 -23.69 -8.01 1.01
N GLU A 42 -23.43 -9.19 0.45
CA GLU A 42 -22.65 -9.33 -0.79
C GLU A 42 -23.14 -8.36 -1.88
N GLY A 43 -22.21 -7.62 -2.50
CA GLY A 43 -22.51 -6.61 -3.51
C GLY A 43 -23.13 -5.31 -2.98
N ALA A 44 -23.29 -5.13 -1.67
CA ALA A 44 -23.73 -3.87 -1.09
C ALA A 44 -22.54 -2.93 -0.86
N CYS A 45 -22.80 -1.63 -0.99
CA CYS A 45 -21.84 -0.58 -0.71
C CYS A 45 -22.39 0.38 0.34
N ARG A 46 -21.89 0.31 1.58
CA ARG A 46 -22.23 1.27 2.62
C ARG A 46 -21.05 2.20 2.85
N ARG A 47 -21.18 3.46 2.42
CA ARG A 47 -20.14 4.50 2.49
C ARG A 47 -20.12 5.22 3.84
N LEU A 48 -20.03 4.43 4.91
CA LEU A 48 -20.02 4.96 6.27
C LEU A 48 -18.73 5.73 6.57
N PHE A 49 -17.59 5.31 6.02
CA PHE A 49 -16.26 5.86 6.34
C PHE A 49 -15.57 6.57 5.16
N GLU A 50 -16.31 6.83 4.06
CA GLU A 50 -15.72 7.36 2.81
C GLU A 50 -15.09 8.74 3.03
N GLU A 51 -15.75 9.60 3.79
CA GLU A 51 -15.22 10.92 4.14
C GLU A 51 -13.99 10.83 5.05
N ASP A 52 -14.00 9.95 6.06
CA ASP A 52 -12.84 9.79 6.94
C ASP A 52 -11.62 9.31 6.14
N ILE A 53 -11.79 8.30 5.29
CA ILE A 53 -10.72 7.73 4.47
C ILE A 53 -10.13 8.79 3.54
N HIS A 54 -10.98 9.57 2.87
CA HIS A 54 -10.51 10.67 2.02
C HIS A 54 -9.73 11.74 2.81
N LEU A 55 -10.17 12.08 4.03
CA LEU A 55 -9.47 13.06 4.86
C LEU A 55 -8.10 12.55 5.31
N LEU A 56 -8.00 11.29 5.75
CA LEU A 56 -6.74 10.67 6.15
C LEU A 56 -5.76 10.57 4.97
N GLN A 57 -6.25 10.17 3.79
CA GLN A 57 -5.44 10.15 2.56
C GLN A 57 -4.97 11.54 2.14
N ALA A 58 -5.84 12.55 2.24
CA ALA A 58 -5.48 13.94 1.96
C ALA A 58 -4.43 14.50 2.95
N ALA A 59 -4.36 13.93 4.16
CA ALA A 59 -3.32 14.21 5.14
C ALA A 59 -2.02 13.39 4.90
N GLY A 60 -1.93 12.62 3.82
CA GLY A 60 -0.76 11.81 3.47
C GLY A 60 -0.69 10.45 4.17
N ILE A 61 -1.73 10.05 4.91
CA ILE A 61 -1.74 8.80 5.69
C ILE A 61 -2.11 7.62 4.80
N LEU A 62 -1.26 6.59 4.77
CA LEU A 62 -1.54 5.34 4.08
C LEU A 62 -2.48 4.45 4.90
N LEU A 63 -3.59 4.06 4.30
CA LEU A 63 -4.61 3.24 4.95
C LEU A 63 -4.62 1.84 4.35
N VAL A 64 -4.13 0.87 5.11
CA VAL A 64 -4.09 -0.54 4.73
C VAL A 64 -5.30 -1.25 5.35
N PHE A 65 -6.09 -1.94 4.54
CA PHE A 65 -7.28 -2.65 4.99
C PHE A 65 -7.17 -4.15 4.73
N ALA A 66 -7.56 -4.97 5.70
CA ALA A 66 -7.80 -6.39 5.47
C ALA A 66 -8.97 -6.55 4.50
N ALA A 67 -8.82 -7.38 3.46
CA ALA A 67 -9.84 -7.54 2.43
C ALA A 67 -11.17 -8.15 2.95
N GLY A 68 -11.10 -8.89 4.07
CA GLY A 68 -12.23 -9.66 4.60
C GLY A 68 -11.99 -11.17 4.51
N ASN A 69 -12.83 -11.94 5.21
CA ASN A 69 -12.71 -13.39 5.31
C ASN A 69 -13.99 -14.10 4.81
N ASP A 70 -14.73 -13.46 3.90
CA ASP A 70 -16.03 -13.90 3.38
C ASP A 70 -15.95 -14.50 1.97
N GLY A 71 -14.74 -14.77 1.48
CA GLY A 71 -14.51 -15.45 0.21
C GLY A 71 -14.98 -16.92 0.21
N PRO A 72 -14.92 -17.60 -0.95
CA PRO A 72 -14.27 -17.19 -2.20
C PRO A 72 -15.25 -16.60 -3.24
N SER A 73 -16.49 -16.29 -2.87
CA SER A 73 -17.47 -15.68 -3.79
C SER A 73 -16.95 -14.35 -4.33
N ALA A 74 -17.25 -14.02 -5.58
CA ALA A 74 -16.96 -12.70 -6.15
C ALA A 74 -17.72 -11.59 -5.38
N SER A 75 -17.12 -10.41 -5.27
CA SER A 75 -17.69 -9.27 -4.52
C SER A 75 -18.04 -9.61 -3.07
N SER A 76 -17.10 -10.28 -2.40
CA SER A 76 -17.17 -10.63 -0.97
C SER A 76 -16.36 -9.68 -0.09
N ASP A 77 -16.03 -8.49 -0.60
CA ASP A 77 -15.36 -7.44 0.15
C ASP A 77 -16.21 -6.94 1.33
N VAL A 78 -15.53 -6.50 2.39
CA VAL A 78 -16.16 -5.87 3.56
C VAL A 78 -15.87 -4.38 3.60
N SER A 79 -16.81 -3.58 4.10
CA SER A 79 -16.56 -2.14 4.26
C SER A 79 -15.56 -1.89 5.41
N PRO A 80 -14.59 -0.99 5.23
CA PRO A 80 -14.41 -0.09 4.09
C PRO A 80 -13.33 -0.55 3.08
N ALA A 81 -12.86 -1.80 3.14
CA ALA A 81 -11.76 -2.28 2.30
C ALA A 81 -12.04 -2.15 0.79
N GLY A 82 -13.31 -2.25 0.38
CA GLY A 82 -13.76 -2.08 -1.00
C GLY A 82 -13.95 -0.64 -1.48
N TYR A 83 -13.62 0.38 -0.67
CA TYR A 83 -13.78 1.77 -1.08
C TYR A 83 -12.71 2.19 -2.11
N PRO A 84 -13.01 3.19 -2.97
CA PRO A 84 -11.98 3.82 -3.79
C PRO A 84 -10.79 4.28 -2.95
N GLY A 85 -9.58 4.00 -3.42
CA GLY A 85 -8.33 4.39 -2.76
C GLY A 85 -7.94 3.55 -1.53
N ALA A 86 -8.78 2.65 -1.02
CA ALA A 86 -8.39 1.75 0.05
C ALA A 86 -7.35 0.73 -0.45
N LEU A 87 -6.22 0.62 0.25
CA LEU A 87 -5.21 -0.42 -0.01
C LEU A 87 -5.67 -1.72 0.64
N SER A 88 -6.49 -2.49 -0.08
CA SER A 88 -7.03 -3.78 0.40
C SER A 88 -6.06 -4.92 0.18
N VAL A 89 -5.94 -5.78 1.19
CA VAL A 89 -4.97 -6.88 1.23
C VAL A 89 -5.66 -8.22 1.49
N GLY A 90 -5.58 -9.11 0.50
CA GLY A 90 -6.03 -10.50 0.63
C GLY A 90 -4.95 -11.43 1.21
N ALA A 91 -5.31 -12.68 1.48
CA ALA A 91 -4.45 -13.65 2.15
C ALA A 91 -4.03 -14.81 1.24
N VAL A 92 -2.75 -15.15 1.29
CA VAL A 92 -2.19 -16.41 0.78
C VAL A 92 -1.61 -17.24 1.92
N ASN A 93 -1.38 -18.53 1.66
CA ASN A 93 -0.58 -19.39 2.52
C ASN A 93 0.92 -19.34 2.16
N ASP A 94 1.72 -20.15 2.84
CA ASP A 94 3.18 -20.25 2.68
C ASP A 94 3.62 -20.85 1.33
N GLU A 95 2.72 -21.51 0.59
CA GLU A 95 2.94 -21.91 -0.80
C GLU A 95 2.47 -20.86 -1.84
N ALA A 96 2.17 -19.63 -1.39
CA ALA A 96 1.60 -18.58 -2.23
C ALA A 96 0.24 -18.96 -2.89
N ALA A 97 -0.47 -19.93 -2.32
CA ALA A 97 -1.82 -20.27 -2.75
C ALA A 97 -2.83 -19.36 -2.06
N MET A 98 -3.78 -18.86 -2.83
CA MET A 98 -4.85 -18.02 -2.32
C MET A 98 -5.67 -18.74 -1.23
N ALA A 99 -5.85 -18.09 -0.08
CA ALA A 99 -6.65 -18.64 1.00
C ALA A 99 -8.13 -18.67 0.62
N LEU A 100 -8.82 -19.80 0.87
CA LEU A 100 -10.23 -19.96 0.47
C LEU A 100 -11.15 -18.91 1.07
N PHE A 101 -10.89 -18.47 2.31
CA PHE A 101 -11.68 -17.45 2.98
C PHE A 101 -11.36 -16.03 2.49
N SER A 102 -10.23 -15.78 1.81
CA SER A 102 -9.86 -14.43 1.41
C SER A 102 -10.93 -13.86 0.49
N SER A 103 -11.49 -12.72 0.86
CA SER A 103 -12.49 -12.01 0.06
C SER A 103 -11.96 -11.66 -1.34
N ARG A 104 -12.87 -11.62 -2.31
CA ARG A 104 -12.59 -11.48 -3.75
C ARG A 104 -13.31 -10.30 -4.35
N GLY A 105 -12.71 -9.75 -5.39
CA GLY A 105 -13.29 -8.68 -6.15
C GLY A 105 -14.36 -9.13 -7.15
N PRO A 106 -14.84 -8.21 -7.98
CA PRO A 106 -14.53 -6.77 -7.93
C PRO A 106 -15.08 -6.12 -6.65
N ALA A 107 -14.51 -4.99 -6.24
CA ALA A 107 -14.98 -4.25 -5.07
C ALA A 107 -16.44 -3.83 -5.25
N SER A 108 -17.28 -4.07 -4.24
CA SER A 108 -18.73 -3.82 -4.31
C SER A 108 -19.08 -2.34 -4.49
N CYS A 109 -18.24 -1.43 -3.97
CA CYS A 109 -18.48 0.02 -4.03
C CYS A 109 -18.05 0.70 -5.33
N SER A 110 -16.91 0.29 -5.90
CA SER A 110 -16.26 0.96 -7.02
C SER A 110 -16.28 0.14 -8.31
N GLY A 111 -16.46 -1.18 -8.22
CA GLY A 111 -16.28 -2.12 -9.32
C GLY A 111 -14.82 -2.30 -9.74
N GLU A 112 -13.88 -1.71 -9.00
CA GLU A 112 -12.45 -1.80 -9.28
C GLU A 112 -11.88 -3.18 -8.93
N LEU A 113 -10.65 -3.40 -9.42
CA LEU A 113 -9.78 -4.49 -8.98
C LEU A 113 -9.72 -4.56 -7.45
N PHE A 114 -9.99 -5.76 -6.93
CA PHE A 114 -9.97 -6.07 -5.50
C PHE A 114 -9.60 -7.54 -5.25
N PRO A 115 -8.79 -7.88 -4.23
CA PRO A 115 -8.02 -6.94 -3.41
C PRO A 115 -6.98 -6.19 -4.26
N LYS A 116 -6.29 -5.19 -3.70
CA LYS A 116 -5.20 -4.53 -4.43
C LYS A 116 -3.94 -5.39 -4.45
N LEU A 117 -3.64 -6.09 -3.36
CA LEU A 117 -2.49 -7.00 -3.22
C LEU A 117 -2.86 -8.20 -2.35
N VAL A 118 -1.97 -9.20 -2.30
CA VAL A 118 -2.04 -10.28 -1.30
C VAL A 118 -0.73 -10.43 -0.54
N ALA A 119 -0.84 -10.94 0.67
CA ALA A 119 0.30 -11.21 1.55
C ALA A 119 0.04 -12.46 2.42
N PRO A 120 1.07 -13.01 3.08
CA PRO A 120 0.89 -14.15 3.98
C PRO A 120 -0.15 -13.88 5.07
N GLY A 121 -1.18 -14.72 5.12
CA GLY A 121 -2.29 -14.60 6.07
C GLY A 121 -2.83 -15.94 6.57
N VAL A 122 -2.19 -17.06 6.25
CA VAL A 122 -2.53 -18.40 6.76
C VAL A 122 -1.37 -18.91 7.59
N ASP A 123 -1.67 -19.44 8.78
CA ASP A 123 -0.70 -20.01 9.72
C ASP A 123 0.50 -19.10 9.96
N VAL A 124 0.22 -17.80 10.17
CA VAL A 124 1.22 -16.80 10.52
C VAL A 124 1.55 -16.94 11.99
N LEU A 125 2.84 -17.10 12.33
CA LEU A 125 3.29 -17.08 13.72
C LEU A 125 3.38 -15.62 14.21
N THR A 126 2.60 -15.26 15.22
CA THR A 126 2.61 -13.90 15.81
C THR A 126 2.58 -13.93 17.33
N THR A 127 2.87 -12.80 17.97
CA THR A 127 2.77 -12.64 19.41
C THR A 127 1.32 -12.72 19.87
N ASP A 128 1.04 -13.49 20.92
CA ASP A 128 -0.28 -13.53 21.56
C ASP A 128 -0.16 -13.26 23.06
N VAL A 129 -0.76 -12.15 23.50
CA VAL A 129 -0.82 -11.73 24.90
C VAL A 129 -2.06 -12.30 25.62
N THR A 130 -2.96 -12.98 24.90
CA THR A 130 -4.28 -13.44 25.37
C THR A 130 -4.40 -14.96 25.52
N LEU A 131 -3.45 -15.63 26.19
CA LEU A 131 -3.56 -17.03 26.66
C LEU A 131 -4.15 -18.05 25.64
N GLY A 132 -3.92 -17.83 24.34
CA GLY A 132 -4.07 -18.80 23.24
C GLY A 132 -2.72 -19.31 22.72
N GLY A 133 -1.62 -18.61 23.04
CA GLY A 133 -0.29 -19.18 23.23
C GLY A 133 -0.28 -20.00 24.53
N VAL A 134 -0.03 -21.30 24.43
CA VAL A 134 0.02 -22.18 25.62
C VAL A 134 1.19 -21.71 26.46
N PHE A 135 0.91 -21.10 27.62
CA PHE A 135 1.94 -20.75 28.61
C PHE A 135 2.91 -21.94 28.75
N PRO A 136 4.21 -21.79 28.43
CA PRO A 136 5.01 -20.56 28.43
C PRO A 136 5.13 -19.80 27.09
N ASP A 137 4.51 -20.25 25.99
CA ASP A 137 4.73 -19.70 24.66
C ASP A 137 3.90 -18.42 24.43
N SER A 138 4.59 -17.28 24.24
CA SER A 138 3.97 -15.98 23.96
C SER A 138 3.63 -15.76 22.48
N TYR A 139 3.53 -16.85 21.73
CA TYR A 139 3.28 -16.85 20.28
C TYR A 139 2.16 -17.84 19.93
N ALA A 140 1.41 -17.52 18.88
CA ALA A 140 0.37 -18.36 18.34
C ALA A 140 0.37 -18.30 16.81
N TYR A 141 -0.07 -19.40 16.19
CA TYR A 141 -0.39 -19.43 14.77
C TYR A 141 -1.79 -18.90 14.55
N VAL A 142 -1.92 -17.97 13.61
CA VAL A 142 -3.16 -17.26 13.33
C VAL A 142 -3.41 -17.18 11.82
N THR A 143 -4.69 -17.11 11.46
CA THR A 143 -5.13 -17.13 10.07
C THR A 143 -6.21 -16.07 9.85
N GLY A 144 -6.05 -15.27 8.80
CA GLY A 144 -6.97 -14.20 8.41
C GLY A 144 -6.30 -13.11 7.57
N THR A 145 -7.08 -12.39 6.75
CA THR A 145 -6.61 -11.21 6.01
C THR A 145 -6.13 -10.09 6.93
N SER A 146 -6.57 -10.08 8.20
CA SER A 146 -6.05 -9.24 9.28
C SER A 146 -4.53 -9.27 9.40
N PHE A 147 -3.90 -10.44 9.21
CA PHE A 147 -2.45 -10.62 9.32
C PHE A 147 -1.73 -10.33 8.01
N ALA A 148 -2.39 -10.56 6.87
CA ALA A 148 -1.88 -10.14 5.57
C ALA A 148 -1.76 -8.61 5.48
N ALA A 149 -2.79 -7.86 5.93
CA ALA A 149 -2.76 -6.41 6.01
C ALA A 149 -1.62 -5.89 6.91
N ALA A 150 -1.33 -6.58 8.01
CA ALA A 150 -0.21 -6.23 8.88
C ALA A 150 1.15 -6.39 8.19
N HIS A 151 1.34 -7.43 7.36
CA HIS A 151 2.56 -7.59 6.55
C HIS A 151 2.75 -6.43 5.57
N VAL A 152 1.71 -6.04 4.85
CA VAL A 152 1.76 -4.90 3.91
C VAL A 152 2.02 -3.59 4.65
N SER A 153 1.39 -3.39 5.82
CA SER A 153 1.63 -2.21 6.65
C SER A 153 3.09 -2.11 7.11
N GLY A 154 3.67 -3.25 7.53
CA GLY A 154 5.10 -3.33 7.87
C GLY A 154 6.02 -3.08 6.67
N ALA A 155 5.66 -3.59 5.49
CA ALA A 155 6.41 -3.32 4.27
C ALA A 155 6.42 -1.83 3.91
N LEU A 156 5.25 -1.17 3.96
CA LEU A 156 5.17 0.27 3.74
C LEU A 156 5.98 1.05 4.77
N ALA A 157 5.96 0.65 6.05
CA ALA A 157 6.79 1.28 7.07
C ALA A 157 8.29 1.14 6.80
N LEU A 158 8.74 -0.02 6.31
CA LEU A 158 10.14 -0.23 5.91
C LEU A 158 10.51 0.66 4.71
N LEU A 159 9.63 0.76 3.70
CA LEU A 159 9.88 1.60 2.54
C LEU A 159 9.83 3.09 2.88
N ALA A 160 8.87 3.54 3.70
CA ALA A 160 8.80 4.91 4.19
C ALA A 160 10.05 5.29 5.00
N GLY A 161 10.55 4.38 5.84
CA GLY A 161 11.80 4.60 6.57
C GLY A 161 13.04 4.65 5.67
N ALA A 162 13.04 3.91 4.56
CA ALA A 162 14.14 3.92 3.60
C ALA A 162 14.08 5.10 2.62
N PHE A 163 12.88 5.61 2.34
CA PHE A 163 12.62 6.70 1.40
C PHE A 163 11.71 7.74 2.08
N PRO A 164 12.22 8.49 3.09
CA PRO A 164 11.40 9.38 3.92
C PRO A 164 10.74 10.53 3.16
N ASP A 165 11.28 10.92 2.01
CA ASP A 165 10.71 11.97 1.16
C ASP A 165 9.72 11.42 0.11
N ALA A 166 9.57 10.09 -0.02
CA ALA A 166 8.70 9.48 -1.02
C ALA A 166 7.24 9.92 -0.87
N ASP A 167 6.58 10.21 -2.00
CA ASP A 167 5.13 10.40 -1.97
C ASP A 167 4.46 9.08 -1.53
N PRO A 168 3.47 9.12 -0.62
CA PRO A 168 2.78 7.91 -0.18
C PRO A 168 2.22 7.05 -1.32
N ASN A 169 1.75 7.66 -2.41
CA ASN A 169 1.26 6.92 -3.58
C ASN A 169 2.41 6.28 -4.36
N GLU A 170 3.61 6.85 -4.35
CA GLU A 170 4.80 6.23 -4.93
C GLU A 170 5.15 4.95 -4.19
N LEU A 171 5.09 4.96 -2.85
CA LEU A 171 5.30 3.77 -2.04
C LEU A 171 4.30 2.66 -2.39
N VAL A 172 3.01 3.00 -2.48
CA VAL A 172 1.96 2.04 -2.86
C VAL A 172 2.16 1.53 -4.29
N GLN A 173 2.48 2.41 -5.24
CA GLN A 173 2.72 2.03 -6.62
C GLN A 173 3.90 1.06 -6.75
N SER A 174 4.96 1.28 -5.97
CA SER A 174 6.10 0.35 -5.93
C SER A 174 5.65 -1.06 -5.54
N LEU A 175 4.70 -1.21 -4.62
CA LEU A 175 4.16 -2.52 -4.26
C LEU A 175 3.37 -3.15 -5.42
N TYR A 176 2.57 -2.36 -6.14
CA TYR A 176 1.76 -2.85 -7.27
C TYR A 176 2.60 -3.28 -8.47
N GLU A 177 3.62 -2.51 -8.83
CA GLU A 177 4.48 -2.79 -10.00
C GLU A 177 5.43 -3.96 -9.77
N THR A 178 5.70 -4.29 -8.51
CA THR A 178 6.73 -5.27 -8.14
C THR A 178 6.22 -6.52 -7.47
N ALA A 179 4.92 -6.59 -7.19
CA ALA A 179 4.27 -7.80 -6.71
C ALA A 179 4.57 -8.99 -7.63
N ASP A 180 4.69 -10.16 -7.02
CA ASP A 180 4.84 -11.41 -7.74
C ASP A 180 3.45 -11.88 -8.19
N ASP A 181 3.22 -11.80 -9.49
CA ASP A 181 1.95 -12.15 -10.13
C ASP A 181 1.55 -13.61 -9.83
N LEU A 182 0.28 -13.82 -9.47
CA LEU A 182 -0.25 -15.12 -9.08
C LEU A 182 -1.46 -15.49 -9.92
N GLY A 183 -1.44 -16.70 -10.50
CA GLY A 183 -2.57 -17.19 -11.29
C GLY A 183 -2.47 -16.79 -12.76
N PRO A 184 -3.55 -16.29 -13.38
CA PRO A 184 -3.51 -15.70 -14.72
C PRO A 184 -2.48 -14.56 -14.81
N VAL A 185 -1.92 -14.32 -16.00
CA VAL A 185 -0.97 -13.21 -16.18
C VAL A 185 -1.69 -11.87 -16.03
N GLY A 186 -1.16 -11.04 -15.12
CA GLY A 186 -1.62 -9.69 -14.85
C GLY A 186 -2.72 -9.60 -13.79
N PRO A 187 -3.08 -8.37 -13.36
CA PRO A 187 -3.93 -8.21 -12.19
C PRO A 187 -5.33 -8.82 -12.33
N ASP A 188 -5.80 -9.46 -11.25
CA ASP A 188 -7.09 -10.15 -11.21
C ASP A 188 -7.86 -9.94 -9.88
N ASN A 189 -9.12 -10.34 -9.86
CA ASN A 189 -9.99 -10.17 -8.68
C ASN A 189 -9.78 -11.25 -7.59
N ASP A 190 -8.73 -12.05 -7.69
CA ASP A 190 -8.32 -13.03 -6.71
C ASP A 190 -7.10 -12.54 -5.92
N SER A 191 -6.01 -12.22 -6.60
CA SER A 191 -4.72 -11.84 -6.03
C SER A 191 -4.38 -10.35 -6.17
N GLY A 192 -5.23 -9.58 -6.85
CA GLY A 192 -4.96 -8.17 -7.12
C GLY A 192 -3.78 -8.01 -8.07
N HIS A 193 -2.83 -7.15 -7.72
CA HIS A 193 -1.54 -7.02 -8.41
C HIS A 193 -0.58 -8.19 -8.12
N GLY A 194 -0.90 -9.07 -7.17
CA GLY A 194 -0.10 -10.24 -6.82
C GLY A 194 0.42 -10.23 -5.38
N LEU A 195 1.36 -11.12 -5.11
CA LEU A 195 2.00 -11.30 -3.80
C LEU A 195 3.01 -10.18 -3.51
N LEU A 196 2.88 -9.55 -2.36
CA LEU A 196 3.81 -8.56 -1.83
C LEU A 196 5.28 -9.00 -1.97
N ASN A 197 6.10 -8.19 -2.64
CA ASN A 197 7.54 -8.37 -2.73
C ASN A 197 8.29 -7.08 -2.32
N VAL A 198 8.64 -6.98 -1.04
CA VAL A 198 9.26 -5.77 -0.46
C VAL A 198 10.65 -5.48 -1.06
N GLY A 199 11.41 -6.53 -1.38
CA GLY A 199 12.75 -6.38 -1.96
C GLY A 199 12.70 -5.76 -3.35
N ARG A 200 11.81 -6.26 -4.22
CA ARG A 200 11.62 -5.68 -5.56
C ARG A 200 11.03 -4.28 -5.47
N ALA A 201 10.11 -4.01 -4.55
CA ALA A 201 9.56 -2.67 -4.33
C ALA A 201 10.64 -1.64 -3.94
N TYR A 202 11.55 -2.03 -3.02
CA TYR A 202 12.70 -1.22 -2.66
C TYR A 202 13.63 -0.97 -3.87
N GLU A 203 13.97 -2.02 -4.63
CA GLU A 203 14.81 -1.89 -5.82
C GLU A 203 14.19 -0.99 -6.89
N TRP A 204 12.87 -1.05 -7.06
CA TRP A 204 12.12 -0.18 -7.96
C TRP A 204 12.20 1.29 -7.52
N LEU A 205 11.94 1.58 -6.24
CA LEU A 205 12.05 2.92 -5.66
C LEU A 205 13.47 3.49 -5.77
N MET A 206 14.48 2.64 -5.58
CA MET A 206 15.88 3.02 -5.73
C MET A 206 16.24 3.30 -7.19
N THR A 207 15.82 2.43 -8.11
CA THR A 207 16.14 2.57 -9.53
C THR A 207 15.45 3.79 -10.14
N SER A 208 14.18 4.03 -9.80
CA SER A 208 13.43 5.21 -10.25
C SER A 208 14.15 6.51 -9.89
N ARG A 209 14.71 6.59 -8.67
CA ARG A 209 15.53 7.71 -8.19
C ARG A 209 16.85 7.85 -8.92
N LEU A 210 17.55 6.74 -9.18
CA LEU A 210 18.78 6.75 -9.98
C LEU A 210 18.53 7.13 -11.45
N THR A 211 17.37 6.79 -12.02
CA THR A 211 17.04 7.23 -13.39
C THR A 211 16.71 8.71 -13.45
N ALA A 212 16.05 9.27 -12.44
CA ALA A 212 15.68 10.68 -12.39
C ALA A 212 16.84 11.61 -11.97
N ASP A 213 17.86 11.07 -11.30
CA ASP A 213 19.16 11.71 -11.04
C ASP A 213 20.01 11.66 -12.34
N LEU A 214 19.78 12.62 -13.21
CA LEU A 214 20.38 12.69 -14.54
C LEU A 214 21.84 13.14 -14.50
N ASP A 215 22.30 13.72 -13.40
CA ASP A 215 23.68 14.18 -13.22
C ASP A 215 24.52 13.37 -12.21
N ASP A 216 23.97 12.25 -11.73
CA ASP A 216 24.57 11.33 -10.75
C ASP A 216 25.02 12.04 -9.46
N SER A 217 24.32 13.12 -9.06
CA SER A 217 24.68 13.91 -7.87
C SER A 217 24.22 13.29 -6.56
N GLY A 218 23.41 12.22 -6.63
CA GLY A 218 22.79 11.56 -5.48
C GLY A 218 21.45 12.19 -5.09
N GLY A 219 20.79 12.93 -5.97
CA GLY A 219 19.48 13.54 -5.71
C GLY A 219 18.83 14.02 -7.00
N VAL A 220 17.55 14.36 -6.94
CA VAL A 220 16.80 14.92 -8.08
C VAL A 220 16.49 16.38 -7.77
N ASP A 221 17.25 17.30 -8.36
CA ASP A 221 17.19 18.73 -8.10
C ASP A 221 17.12 19.60 -9.37
N LEU A 222 17.38 20.90 -9.22
CA LEU A 222 17.32 21.85 -10.34
C LEU A 222 18.34 21.53 -11.45
N ALA A 223 19.43 20.86 -11.13
CA ALA A 223 20.40 20.36 -12.09
C ALA A 223 19.80 19.28 -12.97
N ASP A 224 19.01 18.35 -12.41
CA ASP A 224 18.29 17.33 -13.17
C ASP A 224 17.21 17.93 -14.07
N LEU A 225 16.43 18.89 -13.56
CA LEU A 225 15.49 19.64 -14.41
C LEU A 225 16.19 20.33 -15.60
N ARG A 226 17.41 20.84 -15.38
CA ARG A 226 18.21 21.45 -16.46
C ARG A 226 18.76 20.39 -17.41
N ALA A 227 19.23 19.26 -16.91
CA ALA A 227 19.75 18.15 -17.71
C ALA A 227 18.64 17.54 -18.59
N PHE A 228 17.44 17.38 -18.01
CA PHE A 228 16.23 16.96 -18.68
C PHE A 228 15.82 17.92 -19.80
N ALA A 229 15.74 19.23 -19.50
CA ALA A 229 15.39 20.25 -20.49
C ALA A 229 16.40 20.34 -21.66
N GLN A 230 17.67 20.01 -21.42
CA GLN A 230 18.72 19.98 -22.46
C GLN A 230 18.63 18.74 -23.36
N SER A 231 17.99 17.67 -22.87
CA SER A 231 17.90 16.37 -23.53
C SER A 231 16.59 16.19 -24.31
N TRP A 232 15.66 17.15 -24.18
CA TRP A 232 14.42 17.22 -24.95
C TRP A 232 14.72 17.10 -26.45
N CYS A 233 14.24 16.01 -27.07
CA CYS A 233 14.40 15.63 -28.47
C CYS A 233 15.69 14.89 -28.91
N ARG A 234 16.30 14.03 -28.09
CA ARG A 234 17.30 13.04 -28.58
C ARG A 234 16.83 11.59 -28.36
N PRO A 235 16.93 10.70 -29.37
CA PRO A 235 16.79 9.26 -29.16
C PRO A 235 17.94 8.76 -28.27
N ASP A 236 17.66 7.84 -27.33
CA ASP A 236 18.62 7.24 -26.38
C ASP A 236 19.38 8.28 -25.53
N CYS A 237 18.65 9.17 -24.84
CA CYS A 237 19.27 10.08 -23.86
C CYS A 237 18.82 9.75 -22.43
N PRO A 238 19.63 10.08 -21.40
CA PRO A 238 19.31 9.77 -20.00
C PRO A 238 17.94 10.29 -19.51
N ALA A 239 17.38 11.28 -20.20
CA ALA A 239 16.07 11.87 -19.91
C ALA A 239 14.86 11.04 -20.39
N ASP A 240 15.07 9.95 -21.13
CA ASP A 240 14.03 8.94 -21.41
C ASP A 240 13.95 8.00 -20.19
N LEU A 241 13.16 8.43 -19.20
CA LEU A 241 13.07 7.80 -17.88
C LEU A 241 12.27 6.51 -17.93
N ASN A 242 11.23 6.46 -18.77
CA ASN A 242 10.37 5.31 -18.92
C ASN A 242 10.88 4.28 -19.98
N ARG A 243 11.95 4.63 -20.71
CA ARG A 243 12.63 3.82 -21.74
C ARG A 243 11.74 3.45 -22.92
N ASP A 244 10.82 4.33 -23.31
CA ASP A 244 9.95 4.12 -24.46
C ASP A 244 10.56 4.62 -25.79
N GLY A 245 11.77 5.20 -25.73
CA GLY A 245 12.53 5.71 -26.86
C GLY A 245 12.27 7.18 -27.18
N TYR A 246 11.41 7.84 -26.40
CA TYR A 246 11.07 9.25 -26.53
C TYR A 246 11.32 9.99 -25.21
N VAL A 247 11.54 11.30 -25.29
CA VAL A 247 11.50 12.18 -24.11
C VAL A 247 10.28 13.05 -24.25
N ASP A 248 9.27 12.80 -23.42
CA ASP A 248 7.99 13.47 -23.51
C ASP A 248 7.40 13.85 -22.14
N LEU A 249 6.08 14.07 -22.11
CA LEU A 249 5.39 14.49 -20.90
C LEU A 249 5.37 13.38 -19.82
N ALA A 250 5.42 12.11 -20.21
CA ALA A 250 5.52 10.99 -19.29
C ALA A 250 6.83 11.08 -18.49
N ASP A 251 7.96 11.24 -19.17
CA ASP A 251 9.26 11.41 -18.50
C ASP A 251 9.31 12.67 -17.65
N PHE A 252 8.67 13.76 -18.11
CA PHE A 252 8.60 14.98 -17.28
C PHE A 252 7.81 14.75 -16.00
N ASN A 253 6.71 13.98 -16.06
CA ASN A 253 5.94 13.63 -14.88
C ASN A 253 6.75 12.72 -13.95
N ASP A 254 7.51 11.78 -14.50
CA ASP A 254 8.38 10.87 -13.75
C ASP A 254 9.49 11.63 -13.01
N LEU A 255 10.10 12.63 -13.67
CA LEU A 255 11.07 13.54 -13.06
C LEU A 255 10.42 14.44 -12.02
N ALA A 256 9.26 15.04 -12.32
CA ALA A 256 8.59 15.98 -11.43
C ALA A 256 8.10 15.33 -10.15
N ARG A 257 7.71 14.04 -10.18
CA ARG A 257 7.38 13.26 -8.97
C ARG A 257 8.58 13.09 -8.03
N GLN A 258 9.78 13.22 -8.57
CA GLN A 258 11.01 12.95 -7.83
C GLN A 258 11.78 14.22 -7.45
N TYR A 259 11.37 15.37 -7.97
CA TYR A 259 12.02 16.65 -7.72
C TYR A 259 11.98 17.05 -6.24
N GLY A 260 13.16 17.26 -5.66
CA GLY A 260 13.36 17.60 -4.25
C GLY A 260 13.86 16.46 -3.38
N HIS A 261 13.98 15.23 -3.92
CA HIS A 261 14.52 14.08 -3.20
C HIS A 261 16.05 14.12 -3.18
N VAL A 262 16.67 13.95 -2.00
CA VAL A 262 18.13 13.81 -1.85
C VAL A 262 18.39 12.44 -1.24
N SER A 263 19.18 11.58 -1.90
CA SER A 263 19.70 10.40 -1.22
C SER A 263 20.78 10.87 -0.25
N GLU A 264 20.54 10.70 1.06
CA GLU A 264 21.64 10.86 2.01
C GLU A 264 22.68 9.77 1.72
N PRO A 265 23.99 10.11 1.68
CA PRO A 265 25.02 9.10 1.55
C PRO A 265 24.95 8.20 2.78
N SER A 266 24.81 6.90 2.55
CA SER A 266 24.93 5.90 3.62
C SER A 266 26.32 5.99 4.27
N GLU A 267 26.35 6.36 5.55
CA GLU A 267 27.55 6.25 6.41
C GLU A 267 27.89 4.79 6.75
#